data_AF-A0A7S2KHN1-F1
#
_entry.id   AF-A0A7S2KHN1-F1
#
_cell.length_a   1.000
_cell.length_b   1.000
_cell.length_c   1.000
_cell.angle_alpha   90.00
_cell.angle_beta   90.00
_cell.angle_gamma   90.00
#
_symmetry.space_group_name_H-M   'P 1'
#
loop_
_entity.id
_entity.type
_entity.pdbx_description
1 polymer ?
#
loop_
_entity_poly.entity_id
_entity_poly.type
_entity_poly.pdbx_seq_one_letter_code
_entity_poly.pdbx_strand_id
1 'polypeptide(L)'
;QISFSEAKQLWDKALGGDAGTLGEPQARTLKWSLEAFKFTDKAAALMDTLLKGERPKSHFKQIDGVKYDRELLDMAEKSAADGQVSVQEAEVLWEHALDGGKVTEIERRTLRYALSKWRFTAPAAKFLNSHLEHGTSAAPPRKMRVRW
;
A
#
# COMPACT_ATOMS: atom_id res chain seq x y z
N GLN A 1 -5.07 -13.56 -8.96
CA GLN A 1 -6.00 -13.17 -7.89
C GLN A 1 -5.76 -11.70 -7.63
N ILE A 2 -6.82 -10.89 -7.60
CA ILE A 2 -6.75 -9.46 -7.34
C ILE A 2 -6.44 -9.26 -5.86
N SER A 3 -5.35 -8.56 -5.58
CA SER A 3 -4.88 -8.26 -4.23
C SER A 3 -5.72 -7.14 -3.59
N PHE A 4 -5.68 -7.01 -2.27
CA PHE A 4 -6.25 -5.89 -1.51
C PHE A 4 -5.71 -4.53 -1.99
N SER A 5 -4.40 -4.40 -2.21
CA SER A 5 -3.78 -3.20 -2.80
C SER A 5 -4.26 -2.90 -4.22
N GLU A 6 -4.44 -3.92 -5.06
CA GLU A 6 -5.02 -3.76 -6.40
C GLU A 6 -6.50 -3.35 -6.35
N ALA A 7 -7.26 -3.93 -5.43
CA ALA A 7 -8.64 -3.56 -5.17
C ALA A 7 -8.77 -2.09 -4.71
N LYS A 8 -7.91 -1.63 -3.79
CA LYS A 8 -7.80 -0.22 -3.40
C LYS A 8 -7.58 0.69 -4.61
N GLN A 9 -6.69 0.29 -5.53
CA GLN A 9 -6.41 1.06 -6.76
C GLN A 9 -7.57 1.05 -7.76
N LEU A 10 -8.24 -0.09 -7.93
CA LEU A 10 -9.43 -0.20 -8.80
C LEU A 10 -10.53 0.72 -8.31
N TRP A 11 -10.78 0.72 -6.99
CA TRP A 11 -11.75 1.61 -6.37
C TRP A 11 -11.38 3.10 -6.52
N ASP A 12 -10.13 3.47 -6.20
CA ASP A 12 -9.64 4.84 -6.32
C ASP A 12 -9.80 5.38 -7.75
N LYS A 13 -9.57 4.54 -8.76
CA LYS A 13 -9.82 4.87 -10.17
C LYS A 13 -11.30 5.00 -10.50
N ALA A 14 -12.15 4.14 -9.94
CA ALA A 14 -13.59 4.16 -10.18
C ALA A 14 -14.28 5.41 -9.63
N LEU A 15 -13.76 6.00 -8.55
CA LEU A 15 -14.27 7.24 -7.98
C LEU A 15 -13.99 8.49 -8.83
N GLY A 16 -13.02 8.44 -9.76
CA GLY A 16 -12.73 9.53 -10.69
C GLY A 16 -12.38 10.85 -9.99
N GLY A 17 -11.15 10.97 -9.47
CA GLY A 17 -10.45 12.24 -9.18
C GLY A 17 -11.24 13.37 -8.52
N ASP A 18 -11.08 13.47 -7.20
CA ASP A 18 -11.56 14.49 -6.25
C ASP A 18 -13.09 14.57 -6.02
N ALA A 19 -13.49 14.17 -4.81
CA ALA A 19 -14.87 14.14 -4.28
C ALA A 19 -15.93 13.34 -5.07
N GLY A 20 -15.54 12.53 -6.06
CA GLY A 20 -16.48 11.80 -6.91
C GLY A 20 -17.30 10.74 -6.18
N THR A 21 -18.62 10.90 -6.19
CA THR A 21 -19.58 9.82 -5.86
C THR A 21 -19.43 8.68 -6.87
N LEU A 22 -19.41 7.43 -6.40
CA LEU A 22 -19.45 6.26 -7.28
C LEU A 22 -20.76 6.28 -8.09
N GLY A 23 -20.67 6.54 -9.39
CA GLY A 23 -21.83 6.45 -10.29
C GLY A 23 -22.32 5.01 -10.46
N GLU A 24 -23.60 4.85 -10.83
CA GLU A 24 -24.21 3.53 -11.05
C GLU A 24 -23.45 2.66 -12.07
N PRO A 25 -22.93 3.19 -13.21
CA PRO A 25 -22.16 2.39 -14.16
C PRO A 25 -20.85 1.85 -13.56
N GLN A 26 -20.15 2.66 -12.77
CA GLN A 26 -18.91 2.27 -12.09
C GLN A 26 -19.20 1.21 -11.03
N ALA A 27 -20.27 1.38 -10.26
CA ALA A 27 -20.71 0.39 -9.27
C ALA A 27 -21.03 -0.96 -9.90
N ARG A 28 -21.74 -0.97 -11.04
CA ARG A 28 -22.05 -2.20 -11.79
C ARG A 28 -20.79 -2.89 -12.29
N THR A 29 -19.83 -2.12 -12.79
CA THR A 29 -18.54 -2.64 -13.27
C THR A 29 -17.73 -3.28 -12.14
N LEU A 30 -17.71 -2.66 -10.96
CA LEU A 30 -17.03 -3.22 -9.78
C LEU A 30 -17.72 -4.48 -9.27
N LYS A 31 -19.06 -4.50 -9.22
CA LYS A 31 -19.83 -5.70 -8.86
C LYS A 31 -19.54 -6.86 -9.81
N TRP A 32 -19.58 -6.60 -11.12
CA TRP A 32 -19.23 -7.62 -12.11
C TRP A 32 -17.80 -8.14 -11.93
N SER A 33 -16.86 -7.26 -11.60
CA SER A 33 -15.47 -7.66 -11.37
C SER A 33 -15.35 -8.68 -10.23
N LEU A 34 -16.10 -8.51 -9.14
CA LEU A 34 -16.14 -9.47 -8.03
C LEU A 34 -16.66 -10.86 -8.43
N GLU A 35 -17.58 -10.92 -9.39
CA GLU A 35 -18.13 -12.17 -9.91
C GLU A 35 -17.18 -12.82 -10.94
N ALA A 36 -16.51 -12.01 -11.75
CA ALA A 36 -15.70 -12.46 -12.88
C ALA A 36 -14.24 -12.83 -12.51
N PHE A 37 -13.68 -12.21 -11.46
CA PHE A 37 -12.29 -12.40 -11.07
C PHE A 37 -12.14 -12.95 -9.66
N LYS A 38 -11.06 -13.69 -9.41
CA LYS A 38 -10.70 -14.14 -8.06
C LYS A 38 -10.04 -12.99 -7.30
N PHE A 39 -10.59 -12.62 -6.15
CA PHE A 39 -10.03 -11.64 -5.20
C PHE A 39 -9.40 -12.36 -4.00
N THR A 40 -8.46 -11.72 -3.30
CA THR A 40 -8.09 -12.14 -1.94
C THR A 40 -9.27 -11.89 -1.00
N ASP A 41 -9.36 -12.64 0.10
CA ASP A 41 -10.45 -12.47 1.06
C ASP A 41 -10.52 -11.02 1.57
N LYS A 42 -9.34 -10.41 1.84
CA LYS A 42 -9.21 -8.99 2.18
C LYS A 42 -9.74 -8.08 1.07
N ALA A 43 -9.41 -8.37 -0.18
CA ALA A 43 -9.83 -7.56 -1.33
C ALA A 43 -11.34 -7.66 -1.63
N ALA A 44 -11.91 -8.86 -1.50
CA ALA A 44 -13.34 -9.08 -1.66
C ALA A 44 -14.14 -8.37 -0.56
N ALA A 45 -13.70 -8.51 0.70
CA ALA A 45 -14.31 -7.82 1.84
C ALA A 45 -14.29 -6.29 1.65
N LEU A 46 -13.16 -5.74 1.18
CA LEU A 46 -13.06 -4.32 0.87
C LEU A 46 -14.11 -3.87 -0.15
N MET A 47 -14.19 -4.57 -1.28
CA MET A 47 -15.10 -4.18 -2.35
C MET A 47 -16.57 -4.30 -1.93
N ASP A 48 -16.93 -5.31 -1.14
CA ASP A 48 -18.28 -5.44 -0.59
C ASP A 48 -18.65 -4.27 0.34
N THR A 49 -17.76 -3.93 1.28
CA THR A 49 -17.92 -2.75 2.16
C THR A 49 -18.10 -1.47 1.36
N LEU A 50 -17.27 -1.25 0.33
CA LEU A 50 -17.31 -0.05 -0.49
C LEU A 50 -18.57 0.05 -1.37
N LEU A 51 -19.05 -1.07 -1.91
CA LEU A 51 -20.29 -1.16 -2.69
C LEU A 51 -21.54 -0.94 -1.83
N LYS A 52 -21.49 -1.27 -0.53
CA LYS A 52 -22.55 -0.94 0.45
C LYS A 52 -22.64 0.55 0.78
N GLY A 53 -21.74 1.37 0.24
CA GLY A 53 -21.73 2.82 0.44
C GLY A 53 -20.87 3.27 1.62
N GLU A 54 -20.16 2.36 2.29
CA GLU A 54 -19.19 2.74 3.31
C GLU A 54 -17.99 3.44 2.64
N ARG A 55 -17.50 4.50 3.28
CA ARG A 55 -16.42 5.35 2.77
C ARG A 55 -15.31 5.41 3.81
N PRO A 56 -14.45 4.37 3.89
CA PRO A 56 -13.29 4.43 4.76
C PRO A 56 -12.36 5.56 4.32
N LYS A 57 -11.50 6.01 5.23
CA LYS A 57 -10.42 6.96 4.91
C LYS A 57 -9.64 6.43 3.70
N SER A 58 -9.26 7.31 2.77
CA SER A 58 -8.47 6.93 1.59
C SER A 58 -7.34 5.97 1.95
N HIS A 59 -7.19 4.90 1.20
CA HIS A 59 -6.18 3.88 1.49
C HIS A 59 -4.76 4.31 1.11
N PHE A 60 -4.61 5.48 0.48
CA PHE A 60 -3.34 6.01 0.05
C PHE A 60 -3.00 7.32 0.75
N LYS A 61 -1.74 7.50 1.12
CA LYS A 61 -1.18 8.82 1.46
C LYS A 61 -0.39 9.33 0.26
N GLN A 62 -0.53 10.61 -0.05
CA GLN A 62 0.30 11.28 -1.05
C GLN A 62 1.30 12.17 -0.34
N ILE A 63 2.58 11.99 -0.66
CA ILE A 63 3.69 12.82 -0.20
C ILE A 63 4.48 13.20 -1.45
N ASP A 64 4.63 14.50 -1.69
CA ASP A 64 5.31 15.05 -2.86
C ASP A 64 4.81 14.47 -4.20
N GLY A 65 3.48 14.27 -4.32
CA GLY A 65 2.84 13.72 -5.51
C GLY A 65 3.02 12.21 -5.71
N VAL A 66 3.66 11.52 -4.77
CA VAL A 66 3.85 10.06 -4.80
C VAL A 66 2.85 9.38 -3.87
N LYS A 67 2.12 8.39 -4.40
CA LYS A 67 1.19 7.55 -3.61
C LYS A 67 1.94 6.45 -2.85
N TYR A 68 1.54 6.28 -1.59
CA TYR A 68 2.02 5.27 -0.63
C TYR A 68 0.81 4.57 0.04
N ASP A 69 0.99 3.33 0.48
CA ASP A 69 -0.03 2.65 1.29
C ASP A 69 -0.14 3.36 2.65
N ARG A 70 -1.34 3.84 2.98
CA ARG A 70 -1.58 4.62 4.19
C ARG A 70 -1.37 3.79 5.45
N GLU A 71 -1.92 2.59 5.49
CA GLU A 71 -1.94 1.75 6.69
C GLU A 71 -0.52 1.29 7.02
N LEU A 72 0.24 0.88 6.00
CA LEU A 72 1.62 0.47 6.15
C LEU A 72 2.53 1.64 6.55
N LEU A 73 2.27 2.84 6.03
CA LEU A 73 3.02 4.04 6.41
C LEU A 73 2.72 4.47 7.85
N ASP A 74 1.45 4.42 8.27
CA ASP A 74 1.02 4.71 9.64
C ASP A 74 1.59 3.70 10.64
N MET A 75 1.68 2.43 10.23
CA MET A 75 2.31 1.39 11.04
C MET A 75 3.80 1.65 11.21
N ALA A 76 4.51 2.00 10.15
CA ALA A 76 5.94 2.32 10.22
C ALA A 76 6.21 3.55 11.11
N GLU A 77 5.36 4.58 11.02
CA GLU A 77 5.43 5.76 11.89
C GLU A 77 5.26 5.39 13.37
N LYS A 78 4.28 4.54 13.69
CA LYS A 78 4.03 4.06 15.05
C LYS A 78 5.17 3.20 15.59
N SER A 79 5.71 2.29 14.78
CA SER A 79 6.86 1.46 15.16
C SER A 79 8.13 2.28 15.37
N ALA A 80 8.22 3.47 14.79
CA ALA A 80 9.34 4.37 15.01
C ALA A 80 9.15 5.31 16.21
N ALA A 81 8.03 5.22 16.94
CA ALA A 81 7.65 6.20 17.97
C ALA A 81 8.59 6.23 19.18
N ASP A 82 9.29 5.12 19.47
CA ASP A 82 10.32 5.04 20.51
C ASP A 82 11.72 5.50 20.02
N GLY A 83 11.80 5.97 18.78
CA GLY A 83 13.00 6.46 18.12
C GLY A 83 13.70 5.46 17.21
N GLN A 84 13.25 4.20 17.09
CA GLN A 84 13.74 3.28 16.06
C GLN A 84 12.83 2.06 15.84
N VAL A 85 12.74 1.59 14.60
CA VAL A 85 12.06 0.33 14.30
C VAL A 85 12.97 -0.86 14.61
N SER A 86 12.49 -1.76 15.48
CA SER A 86 13.12 -3.04 15.81
C SER A 86 12.97 -4.07 14.70
N VAL A 87 13.69 -5.19 14.78
CA VAL A 87 13.59 -6.26 13.76
C VAL A 87 12.22 -6.95 13.79
N GLN A 88 11.64 -7.13 14.98
CA GLN A 88 10.32 -7.70 15.15
C GLN A 88 9.25 -6.81 14.53
N GLU A 89 9.34 -5.50 14.70
CA GLU A 89 8.42 -4.56 14.05
C GLU A 89 8.62 -4.52 12.53
N ALA A 90 9.85 -4.66 12.05
CA ALA A 90 10.13 -4.78 10.63
C ALA A 90 9.57 -6.08 10.02
N GLU A 91 9.57 -7.18 10.75
CA GLU A 91 8.89 -8.43 10.38
C GLU A 91 7.37 -8.22 10.28
N VAL A 92 6.76 -7.58 11.28
CA VAL A 92 5.33 -7.24 11.27
C VAL A 92 4.98 -6.32 10.09
N LEU A 93 5.81 -5.31 9.79
CA LEU A 93 5.63 -4.44 8.62
C LEU A 93 5.68 -5.23 7.32
N TRP A 94 6.60 -6.18 7.20
CA TRP A 94 6.73 -7.03 6.02
C TRP A 94 5.53 -7.97 5.87
N GLU A 95 5.08 -8.60 6.95
CA GLU A 95 3.88 -9.45 6.95
C GLU A 95 2.62 -8.67 6.60
N HIS A 96 2.47 -7.44 7.11
CA HIS A 96 1.35 -6.59 6.76
C HIS A 96 1.39 -6.17 5.28
N ALA A 97 2.59 -6.00 4.72
CA ALA A 97 2.79 -5.73 3.31
C ALA A 97 2.54 -6.95 2.40
N LEU A 98 2.43 -8.17 2.96
CA LEU A 98 2.08 -9.37 2.19
C LEU A 98 0.56 -9.45 1.99
N ASP A 99 0.16 -9.28 0.74
CA ASP A 99 -1.22 -9.35 0.30
C ASP A 99 -1.38 -10.44 -0.75
N GLY A 100 -2.12 -11.49 -0.40
CA GLY A 100 -2.19 -12.71 -1.23
C GLY A 100 -0.82 -13.38 -1.40
N GLY A 101 0.07 -13.25 -0.41
CA GLY A 101 1.42 -13.85 -0.42
C GLY A 101 2.45 -13.08 -1.26
N LYS A 102 2.14 -11.85 -1.70
CA LYS A 102 3.06 -11.01 -2.47
C LYS A 102 3.04 -9.59 -1.95
N VAL A 103 4.17 -8.90 -2.09
CA VAL A 103 4.28 -7.46 -1.86
C VAL A 103 4.14 -6.73 -3.19
N THR A 104 3.17 -5.84 -3.29
CA THR A 104 2.88 -5.00 -4.45
C THR A 104 3.85 -3.82 -4.55
N GLU A 105 3.88 -3.12 -5.71
CA GLU A 105 4.80 -2.00 -5.90
C GLU A 105 4.52 -0.82 -4.95
N ILE A 106 3.26 -0.57 -4.60
CA ILE A 106 2.91 0.49 -3.63
C ILE A 106 3.46 0.14 -2.25
N GLU A 107 3.31 -1.10 -1.80
CA GLU A 107 3.85 -1.54 -0.50
C GLU A 107 5.38 -1.51 -0.50
N ARG A 108 6.05 -1.99 -1.56
CA ARG A 108 7.52 -1.88 -1.71
C ARG A 108 7.98 -0.43 -1.61
N ARG A 109 7.31 0.47 -2.33
CA ARG A 109 7.62 1.90 -2.31
C ARG A 109 7.43 2.49 -0.91
N THR A 110 6.38 2.07 -0.22
CA THR A 110 6.07 2.51 1.15
C THR A 110 7.14 2.04 2.13
N LEU A 111 7.56 0.78 2.07
CA LEU A 111 8.65 0.25 2.90
C LEU A 111 9.99 0.94 2.61
N ARG A 112 10.32 1.19 1.34
CA ARG A 112 11.53 1.96 0.98
C ARG A 112 11.48 3.38 1.52
N TYR A 113 10.32 4.03 1.42
CA TYR A 113 10.15 5.37 1.98
C TYR A 113 10.28 5.35 3.50
N ALA A 114 9.69 4.35 4.17
CA ALA A 114 9.83 4.18 5.61
C ALA A 114 11.30 4.02 6.04
N LEU A 115 12.07 3.15 5.37
CA LEU A 115 13.51 2.97 5.59
C LEU A 115 14.32 4.26 5.39
N SER A 116 13.86 5.16 4.51
CA SER A 116 14.53 6.46 4.29
C SER A 116 14.10 7.54 5.29
N LYS A 117 12.91 7.42 5.88
CA LYS A 117 12.28 8.47 6.69
C LYS A 117 12.53 8.29 8.19
N TRP A 118 12.48 7.05 8.68
CA TRP A 118 12.65 6.73 10.09
C TRP A 118 13.92 5.94 10.34
N ARG A 119 14.36 5.91 11.61
CA ARG A 119 15.50 5.10 12.01
C ARG A 119 15.07 3.65 12.17
N PHE A 120 15.85 2.74 11.60
CA PHE A 120 15.71 1.30 11.79
C PHE A 120 16.97 0.80 12.48
N THR A 121 16.83 -0.19 13.35
CA THR A 121 18.00 -0.94 13.84
C THR A 121 18.71 -1.63 12.67
N ALA A 122 20.02 -1.87 12.78
CA ALA A 122 20.77 -2.53 11.70
C ALA A 122 20.18 -3.89 11.29
N PRO A 123 19.72 -4.76 12.21
CA PRO A 123 19.03 -6.01 11.85
C PRO A 123 17.70 -5.76 11.12
N ALA A 124 16.90 -4.79 11.56
CA ALA A 124 15.62 -4.45 10.93
C ALA A 124 15.78 -3.94 9.49
N ALA A 125 16.73 -3.01 9.29
CA ALA A 125 17.05 -2.49 7.97
C ALA A 125 17.57 -3.59 7.03
N LYS A 126 18.45 -4.47 7.53
CA LYS A 126 18.95 -5.62 6.77
C LYS A 126 17.83 -6.57 6.38
N PHE A 127 16.91 -6.88 7.30
CA PHE A 127 15.77 -7.74 7.07
C PHE A 127 14.89 -7.21 5.92
N LEU A 128 14.47 -5.94 5.99
CA LEU A 128 13.62 -5.35 4.95
C LEU A 128 14.34 -5.19 3.61
N ASN A 129 15.60 -4.73 3.61
CA ASN A 129 16.36 -4.59 2.37
C ASN A 129 16.53 -5.93 1.65
N SER A 130 16.86 -7.00 2.38
CA SER A 130 16.94 -8.34 1.80
C SER A 130 15.63 -8.74 1.11
N HIS A 131 14.49 -8.53 1.77
CA HIS A 131 13.18 -8.85 1.21
C HIS A 131 12.79 -7.97 0.02
N LEU A 132 13.19 -6.70 0.02
CA LEU A 132 12.92 -5.75 -1.05
C LEU A 132 13.79 -6.00 -2.29
N GLU A 133 15.04 -6.44 -2.12
CA GLU A 133 15.99 -6.76 -3.19
C GLU A 133 15.63 -8.06 -3.91
N HIS A 134 15.35 -9.13 -3.16
CA HIS A 134 14.94 -10.43 -3.73
C HIS A 134 13.55 -10.40 -4.39
N GLY A 135 12.82 -9.28 -4.29
CA GLY A 135 11.54 -9.07 -4.94
C GLY A 135 11.51 -7.98 -6.02
N THR A 136 12.67 -7.48 -6.47
CA THR A 136 12.74 -6.43 -7.51
C THR A 136 13.17 -6.92 -8.88
N SER A 137 12.25 -6.80 -9.85
CA SER A 137 12.60 -6.34 -11.20
C SER A 137 12.34 -4.82 -11.27
N ALA A 138 13.43 -4.07 -11.50
CA ALA A 138 13.53 -2.70 -12.01
C ALA A 138 13.03 -1.47 -11.21
N ALA A 139 13.98 -0.73 -10.61
CA ALA A 139 14.44 0.63 -11.01
C ALA A 139 14.78 1.51 -9.78
N PRO A 140 15.99 2.12 -9.72
CA PRO A 140 16.43 2.90 -8.55
C PRO A 140 15.72 4.26 -8.45
N PRO A 141 15.56 4.81 -7.24
CA PRO A 141 14.95 6.13 -7.04
C PRO A 141 15.81 7.21 -7.70
N ARG A 142 15.16 8.01 -8.55
CA ARG A 142 15.76 9.17 -9.18
C ARG A 142 16.13 10.18 -8.09
N LYS A 143 17.43 10.38 -7.86
CA LYS A 143 17.92 11.41 -6.94
C LYS A 143 17.42 12.77 -7.44
N MET A 144 16.52 13.43 -6.71
CA MET A 144 16.15 14.81 -7.00
C MET A 144 17.36 15.69 -6.74
N ARG A 145 17.81 16.37 -7.80
CA ARG A 145 18.89 17.36 -7.72
C ARG A 145 18.30 18.64 -7.12
N VAL A 146 18.63 18.93 -5.87
CA VAL A 146 18.40 20.24 -5.26
C VAL A 146 19.25 21.24 -6.05
N ARG A 147 18.62 22.24 -6.68
CA ARG A 147 19.33 23.41 -7.20
C ARG A 147 19.29 24.49 -6.14
N TRP A 148 20.46 24.98 -5.78
CA TRP A 148 20.65 26.27 -5.12
C TRP A 148 20.55 27.38 -6.16
#